data_AF-A0AAD7EPI2-F1
#
_entry.id   AF-A0AAD7EPI2-F1
#
_cell.length_a   1.000
_cell.length_b   1.000
_cell.length_c   1.000
_cell.angle_alpha   90.00
_cell.angle_beta   90.00
_cell.angle_gamma   90.00
#
_symmetry.space_group_name_H-M   'P 1'
#
loop_
_entity.id
_entity.type
_entity.pdbx_description
1 polymer ?
#
loop_
_entity_poly.entity_id
_entity_poly.type
_entity_poly.pdbx_seq_one_letter_code
_entity_poly.pdbx_strand_id
1 'polypeptide(L)'
;LTDAAAGLFIWASTVLKLVGDRQPKRELKWNEEHDMNQLDHLYQSLLISRFSSTTDVEVFKQVAGAILVAQIPLALEDIHALVRSLTSQELEFVCTQMNFVLDSKSGLQFVHQSFVDFLVNLPNESPFSYKKVVHEQPMASACFQTMAEELRFNI
;
A
#
# COMPACT_ATOMS: atom_id res chain seq x y z
N LEU A 1 1.07 12.83 24.60
CA LEU A 1 2.53 12.54 24.64
C LEU A 1 2.86 11.19 24.00
N THR A 2 2.00 10.18 24.09
CA THR A 2 2.19 8.85 23.47
C THR A 2 2.11 8.85 21.94
N ASP A 3 1.18 9.60 21.34
CA ASP A 3 0.95 9.54 19.88
C ASP A 3 2.08 10.17 19.06
N ALA A 4 2.63 11.28 19.56
CA ALA A 4 3.80 11.93 18.96
C ALA A 4 5.04 11.02 19.02
N ALA A 5 5.23 10.28 20.12
CA ALA A 5 6.33 9.34 20.26
C ALA A 5 6.16 8.11 19.35
N ALA A 6 4.92 7.63 19.16
CA ALA A 6 4.61 6.54 18.25
C ALA A 6 4.89 6.93 16.78
N GLY A 7 4.45 8.11 16.35
CA GLY A 7 4.72 8.64 15.01
C GLY A 7 6.22 8.80 14.73
N LEU A 8 6.99 9.28 15.71
CA LEU A 8 8.45 9.46 15.58
C LEU A 8 9.19 8.11 15.42
N PHE A 9 8.76 7.07 16.13
CA PHE A 9 9.36 5.73 16.00
C PHE A 9 9.05 5.08 14.63
N ILE A 10 7.81 5.24 14.13
CA ILE A 10 7.45 4.78 12.78
C ILE A 10 8.24 5.55 11.72
N TRP A 11 8.38 6.87 11.89
CA TRP A 11 9.19 7.70 11.01
C TRP A 11 10.66 7.25 11.01
N ALA A 12 11.28 7.10 12.19
CA ALA A 12 12.67 6.69 12.32
C ALA A 12 12.93 5.29 11.76
N SER A 13 12.05 4.32 12.04
CA SER A 13 12.18 2.96 11.50
C SER A 13 11.99 2.91 9.97
N THR A 14 11.07 3.72 9.44
CA THR A 14 10.86 3.87 7.99
C THR A 14 12.11 4.47 7.34
N VAL A 15 12.64 5.55 7.89
CA VAL A 15 13.87 6.21 7.40
C VAL A 15 15.07 5.26 7.45
N LEU A 16 15.23 4.48 8.54
CA LEU A 16 16.30 3.50 8.64
C LEU A 16 16.21 2.41 7.57
N LYS A 17 15.02 1.88 7.28
CA LYS A 17 14.81 0.92 6.20
C LYS A 17 15.19 1.53 4.83
N LEU A 18 14.83 2.79 4.60
CA LEU A 18 15.14 3.51 3.35
C LEU A 18 16.64 3.77 3.16
N VAL A 19 17.37 4.10 4.24
CA VAL A 19 18.82 4.33 4.19
C VAL A 19 19.59 3.03 3.95
N GLY A 20 19.09 1.89 4.46
CA GLY A 20 19.64 0.57 4.16
C GLY A 20 19.60 0.20 2.67
N ASP A 21 18.59 0.69 1.94
CA ASP A 21 18.34 0.43 0.52
C ASP A 21 19.14 1.30 -0.47
N ARG A 22 20.13 2.08 0.00
CA ARG A 22 21.03 2.93 -0.81
C ARG A 22 20.33 4.00 -1.67
N GLN A 23 19.10 4.41 -1.35
CA GLN A 23 18.47 5.51 -2.09
C GLN A 23 19.10 6.87 -1.75
N PRO A 24 19.32 7.74 -2.75
CA PRO A 24 19.95 9.03 -2.54
C PRO A 24 19.08 9.87 -1.59
N LYS A 25 19.73 10.35 -0.52
CA LYS A 25 19.20 11.27 0.47
C LYS A 25 18.76 12.58 -0.22
N ARG A 26 17.59 12.62 -0.86
CA ARG A 26 16.88 13.89 -0.98
C ARG A 26 16.51 14.26 0.44
N GLU A 27 17.02 15.40 0.87
CA GLU A 27 16.95 15.90 2.24
C GLU A 27 15.51 15.80 2.77
N LEU A 28 15.22 14.76 3.54
CA LEU A 28 14.00 14.65 4.32
C LEU A 28 14.09 15.70 5.41
N LYS A 29 13.71 16.94 5.09
CA LYS A 29 13.70 18.05 6.05
C LYS A 29 12.52 17.87 6.98
N TRP A 30 12.84 17.75 8.27
CA TRP A 30 11.88 17.82 9.35
C TRP A 30 11.41 19.26 9.49
N ASN A 31 10.20 19.55 9.03
CA ASN A 31 9.57 20.86 9.17
C ASN A 31 8.49 20.77 10.26
N GLU A 32 8.64 21.56 11.32
CA GLU A 32 7.70 21.60 12.46
C GLU A 32 6.35 22.25 12.11
N GLU A 33 6.25 22.91 10.96
CA GLU A 33 5.07 23.67 10.53
C GLU A 33 4.41 23.02 9.32
N HIS A 34 3.32 22.27 9.53
CA HIS A 34 2.15 22.12 8.63
C HIS A 34 1.07 21.22 9.28
N ASP A 35 -0.19 21.48 8.97
CA ASP A 35 -1.39 20.77 9.47
C ASP A 35 -1.44 19.26 9.15
N MET A 36 -0.61 18.81 8.21
CA MET A 36 -0.42 17.39 7.91
C MET A 36 0.66 16.83 8.84
N ASN A 37 0.35 15.74 9.55
CA ASN A 37 1.31 15.09 10.41
C ASN A 37 2.58 14.77 9.57
N GLN A 38 3.77 14.89 10.15
CA GLN A 38 5.02 14.79 9.39
C GLN A 38 5.27 13.39 8.81
N LEU A 39 4.59 12.39 9.36
CA LEU A 39 4.62 11.01 8.87
C LEU A 39 3.82 10.87 7.56
N ASP A 40 2.71 11.57 7.41
CA ASP A 40 1.93 11.65 6.17
C ASP A 40 2.74 12.31 5.07
N HIS A 41 3.46 13.39 5.40
CA HIS A 41 4.39 14.02 4.44
C HIS A 41 5.49 13.07 3.98
N LEU A 42 6.04 12.26 4.90
CA LEU A 42 7.03 11.23 4.55
C LEU A 42 6.39 10.19 3.62
N TYR A 43 5.22 9.65 3.96
CA TYR A 43 4.53 8.67 3.13
C TYR A 43 4.20 9.22 1.75
N GLN A 44 3.66 10.44 1.67
CA GLN A 44 3.35 11.08 0.40
C GLN A 44 4.59 11.29 -0.46
N SER A 45 5.69 11.78 0.13
CA SER A 45 6.95 11.99 -0.59
C SER A 45 7.52 10.68 -1.12
N LEU A 46 7.41 9.59 -0.36
CA LEU A 46 7.84 8.26 -0.79
C LEU A 46 6.97 7.72 -1.92
N LEU A 47 5.65 7.84 -1.83
CA LEU A 47 4.74 7.41 -2.89
C LEU A 47 5.04 8.14 -4.20
N ILE A 48 5.17 9.47 -4.17
CA ILE A 48 5.52 10.28 -5.35
C ILE A 48 6.89 9.89 -5.92
N SER A 49 7.87 9.61 -5.06
CA SER A 49 9.22 9.25 -5.51
C SER A 49 9.33 7.83 -6.06
N ARG A 50 8.49 6.90 -5.59
CA ARG A 50 8.55 5.46 -5.90
C ARG A 50 7.60 5.07 -7.03
N PHE A 51 6.51 5.82 -7.21
CA PHE A 51 5.50 5.61 -8.24
C PHE A 51 5.38 6.90 -9.07
N SER A 52 6.17 6.95 -10.15
CA SER A 52 6.38 8.20 -10.90
C SER A 52 5.51 8.31 -12.15
N SER A 53 5.07 7.17 -12.70
CA SER A 53 4.20 7.11 -13.87
C SER A 53 2.74 6.90 -13.48
N THR A 54 1.81 7.30 -14.34
CA THR A 54 0.37 7.02 -14.14
C THR A 54 0.08 5.53 -14.06
N THR A 55 0.86 4.71 -14.78
CA THR A 55 0.77 3.25 -14.74
C THR A 55 1.23 2.72 -13.39
N ASP A 56 2.36 3.21 -12.87
CA ASP A 56 2.90 2.79 -11.57
C ASP A 56 1.88 3.07 -10.45
N VAL A 57 1.23 4.25 -10.52
CA VAL A 57 0.20 4.66 -9.55
C VAL A 57 -1.02 3.76 -9.63
N GLU A 58 -1.46 3.39 -10.83
CA GLU A 58 -2.64 2.53 -10.99
C GLU A 58 -2.35 1.09 -10.49
N VAL A 59 -1.17 0.57 -10.81
CA VAL A 59 -0.68 -0.71 -10.30
C VAL A 59 -0.59 -0.70 -8.77
N PHE A 60 -0.05 0.37 -8.18
CA PHE A 60 -0.06 0.59 -6.74
C PHE A 60 -1.47 0.57 -6.17
N LYS A 61 -2.42 1.31 -6.75
CA LYS A 61 -3.80 1.39 -6.27
C LYS A 61 -4.50 0.05 -6.30
N GLN A 62 -4.26 -0.75 -7.33
CA GLN A 62 -4.83 -2.10 -7.41
C GLN A 62 -4.35 -2.99 -6.26
N VAL A 63 -3.04 -3.02 -6.00
CA VAL A 63 -2.45 -3.82 -4.91
C VAL A 63 -2.85 -3.28 -3.54
N ALA A 64 -2.67 -1.98 -3.30
CA ALA A 64 -3.02 -1.34 -2.04
C ALA A 64 -4.52 -1.45 -1.75
N GLY A 65 -5.36 -1.26 -2.76
CA GLY A 65 -6.80 -1.45 -2.65
C GLY A 65 -7.17 -2.88 -2.27
N ALA A 66 -6.52 -3.89 -2.85
CA ALA A 66 -6.73 -5.29 -2.49
C ALA A 66 -6.43 -5.58 -1.01
N ILE A 67 -5.28 -5.10 -0.52
CA ILE A 67 -4.88 -5.23 0.88
C ILE A 67 -5.89 -4.52 1.80
N LEU A 68 -6.29 -3.29 1.46
CA LEU A 68 -7.22 -2.48 2.26
C LEU A 68 -8.61 -3.09 2.36
N VAL A 69 -9.12 -3.66 1.26
CA VAL A 69 -10.44 -4.30 1.24
C VAL A 69 -10.42 -5.61 2.01
N ALA A 70 -9.37 -6.42 1.84
CA ALA A 70 -9.28 -7.73 2.47
C ALA A 70 -9.22 -7.66 4.00
N GLN A 71 -8.58 -6.62 4.55
CA GLN A 71 -8.38 -6.43 6.01
C GLN A 71 -7.72 -7.63 6.71
N ILE A 72 -7.12 -8.53 5.94
CA ILE A 72 -6.35 -9.71 6.37
C ILE A 72 -5.10 -9.82 5.50
N PRO A 73 -4.03 -10.47 5.98
CA PRO A 73 -2.88 -10.79 5.14
C PRO A 73 -3.32 -11.66 3.95
N LEU A 74 -2.91 -11.26 2.75
CA LEU A 74 -3.20 -12.02 1.51
C LEU A 74 -1.95 -12.78 1.04
N ALA A 75 -2.10 -14.01 0.58
CA ALA A 75 -1.01 -14.64 -0.17
C ALA A 75 -0.81 -13.91 -1.50
N LEU A 76 0.39 -13.97 -2.08
CA LEU A 76 0.65 -13.40 -3.40
C LEU A 76 -0.27 -13.99 -4.47
N GLU A 77 -0.58 -15.28 -4.33
CA GLU A 77 -1.51 -16.00 -5.21
C GLU A 77 -2.94 -15.45 -5.10
N ASP A 78 -3.40 -15.14 -3.89
CA ASP A 78 -4.72 -14.55 -3.66
C ASP A 78 -4.84 -13.18 -4.32
N ILE A 79 -3.77 -12.38 -4.31
CA ILE A 79 -3.77 -11.07 -4.96
C ILE A 79 -3.89 -11.21 -6.48
N HIS A 80 -3.22 -12.18 -7.09
CA HIS A 80 -3.38 -12.46 -8.52
C HIS A 80 -4.80 -12.92 -8.84
N ALA A 81 -5.41 -13.73 -7.98
CA ALA A 81 -6.79 -14.17 -8.15
C ALA A 81 -7.80 -13.01 -8.03
N LEU A 82 -7.56 -12.09 -7.09
CA LEU A 82 -8.42 -10.93 -6.79
C LEU A 82 -8.21 -9.78 -7.78
N VAL A 83 -7.00 -9.62 -8.32
CA VAL A 83 -6.61 -8.58 -9.26
C VAL A 83 -6.06 -9.22 -10.54
N ARG A 84 -6.97 -9.77 -11.34
CA ARG A 84 -6.62 -10.56 -12.55
C ARG A 84 -5.86 -9.79 -13.63
N SER A 85 -5.90 -8.45 -13.61
CA SER A 85 -5.15 -7.59 -14.53
C SER A 85 -3.66 -7.46 -14.16
N LEU A 86 -3.28 -7.83 -12.94
CA LEU A 86 -1.95 -7.59 -12.41
C LEU A 86 -0.97 -8.71 -12.78
N THR A 87 0.13 -8.36 -13.44
CA THR A 87 1.22 -9.29 -13.72
C THR A 87 2.09 -9.53 -12.48
N SER A 88 2.78 -10.68 -12.41
CA SER A 88 3.68 -10.98 -11.28
C SER A 88 4.82 -9.96 -11.14
N GLN A 89 5.31 -9.42 -12.26
CA GLN A 89 6.34 -8.38 -12.24
C GLN A 89 5.81 -7.06 -11.66
N GLU A 90 4.57 -6.69 -11.96
CA GLU A 90 3.92 -5.50 -11.38
C GLU A 90 3.67 -5.66 -9.88
N LEU A 91 3.25 -6.85 -9.43
CA LEU A 91 3.09 -7.14 -8.01
C LEU A 91 4.43 -7.07 -7.27
N GLU A 92 5.48 -7.72 -7.80
CA GLU A 92 6.82 -7.68 -7.24
C GLU A 92 7.39 -6.25 -7.22
N PHE A 93 7.12 -5.47 -8.26
CA PHE A 93 7.48 -4.06 -8.31
C PHE A 93 6.86 -3.29 -7.14
N VAL A 94 5.55 -3.41 -6.91
CA VAL A 94 4.88 -2.74 -5.77
C VAL A 94 5.46 -3.20 -4.44
N CYS A 95 5.63 -4.51 -4.25
CA CYS A 95 6.19 -5.07 -3.02
C CYS A 95 7.59 -4.51 -2.72
N THR A 96 8.42 -4.39 -3.76
CA THR A 96 9.77 -3.82 -3.66
C THR A 96 9.71 -2.33 -3.34
N GLN A 97 8.86 -1.58 -4.05
CA GLN A 97 8.72 -0.13 -3.82
C GLN A 97 8.19 0.18 -2.42
N MET A 98 7.38 -0.69 -1.82
CA MET A 98 6.69 -0.48 -0.54
C MET A 98 7.27 -1.24 0.65
N ASN A 99 8.42 -1.90 0.51
CA ASN A 99 9.04 -2.73 1.54
C ASN A 99 9.20 -2.06 2.94
N PHE A 100 9.14 -0.74 3.01
CA PHE A 100 9.21 0.03 4.24
C PHE A 100 7.91 -0.03 5.07
N VAL A 101 6.74 -0.15 4.42
CA VAL A 101 5.39 -0.19 5.04
C VAL A 101 4.64 -1.50 4.82
N LEU A 102 5.18 -2.40 4.01
CA LEU A 102 4.52 -3.63 3.60
C LEU A 102 5.33 -4.84 4.06
N ASP A 103 4.64 -5.82 4.65
CA ASP A 103 5.19 -7.13 4.97
C ASP A 103 4.78 -8.11 3.87
N SER A 104 5.74 -8.88 3.37
CA SER A 104 5.52 -9.93 2.38
C SER A 104 5.93 -11.31 2.89
N LYS A 105 6.45 -11.43 4.12
CA LYS A 105 6.96 -12.70 4.68
C LYS A 105 5.85 -13.58 5.22
N SER A 106 4.84 -12.99 5.85
CA SER A 106 3.71 -13.71 6.48
C SER A 106 2.38 -13.51 5.73
N GLY A 107 2.45 -13.08 4.48
CA GLY A 107 1.30 -12.58 3.72
C GLY A 107 1.35 -11.07 3.56
N LEU A 108 0.84 -10.59 2.42
CA LEU A 108 0.87 -9.19 2.03
C LEU A 108 -0.07 -8.37 2.89
N GLN A 109 0.49 -7.47 3.70
CA GLN A 109 -0.26 -6.54 4.53
C GLN A 109 0.54 -5.27 4.83
N PHE A 110 -0.17 -4.20 5.20
CA PHE A 110 0.48 -3.00 5.74
C PHE A 110 0.89 -3.21 7.21
N VAL A 111 2.14 -2.92 7.51
CA VAL A 111 2.74 -3.13 8.85
C VAL A 111 2.27 -2.06 9.84
N HIS A 112 1.95 -0.87 9.34
CA HIS A 112 1.64 0.28 10.17
C HIS A 112 0.22 0.78 9.89
N GLN A 113 -0.61 0.81 10.94
CA GLN A 113 -1.96 1.39 10.88
C GLN A 113 -1.90 2.86 10.42
N SER A 114 -0.86 3.61 10.79
CA SER A 114 -0.66 5.00 10.33
C SER A 114 -0.58 5.13 8.82
N PHE A 115 -0.06 4.13 8.10
CA PHE A 115 -0.02 4.15 6.64
C PHE A 115 -1.40 3.86 6.03
N VAL A 116 -2.18 2.97 6.65
CA VAL A 116 -3.57 2.71 6.28
C VAL A 116 -4.41 3.97 6.49
N ASP A 117 -4.31 4.58 7.67
CA ASP A 117 -5.03 5.80 8.02
C ASP A 117 -4.64 6.94 7.07
N PHE A 118 -3.37 7.07 6.73
CA PHE A 118 -2.89 8.01 5.72
C PHE A 118 -3.58 7.80 4.36
N LEU A 119 -3.59 6.57 3.82
CA LEU A 119 -4.19 6.28 2.51
C LEU A 119 -5.70 6.52 2.46
N VAL A 120 -6.41 6.23 3.55
CA VAL A 120 -7.86 6.40 3.66
C VAL A 120 -8.25 7.88 3.82
N ASN A 121 -7.40 8.68 4.47
CA ASN A 121 -7.66 10.10 4.69
C ASN A 121 -7.11 11.02 3.59
N LEU A 122 -6.49 10.46 2.54
CA LEU A 122 -6.03 11.26 1.40
C LEU A 122 -7.20 11.98 0.70
N PRO A 123 -7.02 13.25 0.28
CA PRO A 123 -8.02 13.95 -0.53
C PRO A 123 -8.35 13.21 -1.82
N ASN A 124 -9.58 13.34 -2.31
CA ASN A 124 -10.06 12.63 -3.51
C ASN A 124 -9.28 12.97 -4.80
N GLU A 125 -8.63 14.12 -4.81
CA GLU A 125 -7.78 14.64 -5.87
C GLU A 125 -6.38 14.03 -5.84
N SER A 126 -5.98 13.41 -4.72
CA SER A 126 -4.71 12.73 -4.61
C SER A 126 -4.68 11.52 -5.56
N PRO A 127 -3.61 11.36 -6.36
CA PRO A 127 -3.44 10.21 -7.23
C PRO A 127 -3.37 8.89 -6.45
N PHE A 128 -3.06 8.95 -5.16
CA PHE A 128 -2.95 7.78 -4.28
C PHE A 128 -4.18 7.55 -3.39
N SER A 129 -5.24 8.35 -3.56
CA SER A 129 -6.45 8.22 -2.73
C SER A 129 -7.11 6.86 -2.90
N TYR A 130 -7.40 6.21 -1.78
CA TYR A 130 -8.19 5.00 -1.77
C TYR A 130 -9.68 5.33 -1.87
N LYS A 131 -10.38 4.76 -2.86
CA LYS A 131 -11.83 4.89 -3.00
C LYS A 131 -12.48 3.53 -2.80
N LYS A 132 -13.14 3.37 -1.65
CA LYS A 132 -13.79 2.11 -1.24
C LYS A 132 -14.62 1.46 -2.35
N VAL A 133 -15.51 2.22 -2.98
CA VAL A 133 -16.39 1.74 -4.06
C VAL A 133 -15.62 1.23 -5.30
N VAL A 134 -14.47 1.82 -5.60
CA VAL A 134 -13.66 1.46 -6.77
C VAL A 134 -12.98 0.10 -6.61
N HIS A 135 -12.70 -0.31 -5.38
CA HIS A 135 -11.96 -1.55 -5.11
C HIS A 135 -12.85 -2.70 -4.63
N GLU A 136 -13.94 -2.41 -3.89
CA GLU A 136 -14.81 -3.47 -3.33
C GLU A 136 -15.61 -4.23 -4.39
N GLN A 137 -16.21 -3.54 -5.37
CA GLN A 137 -17.03 -4.20 -6.39
C GLN A 137 -16.22 -5.13 -7.31
N PRO A 138 -15.07 -4.69 -7.88
CA PRO A 138 -14.24 -5.58 -8.69
C PRO A 138 -13.73 -6.79 -7.91
N MET A 139 -13.32 -6.60 -6.65
CA MET A 139 -12.87 -7.71 -5.81
C MET A 139 -13.98 -8.70 -5.48
N ALA A 140 -15.17 -8.23 -5.12
CA ALA A 140 -16.32 -9.12 -4.89
C ALA A 140 -16.64 -9.94 -6.14
N SER A 141 -16.61 -9.31 -7.32
CA SER A 141 -16.78 -10.01 -8.60
C SER A 141 -15.69 -11.05 -8.84
N ALA A 142 -14.42 -10.71 -8.58
CA ALA A 142 -13.30 -11.63 -8.71
C ALA A 142 -13.44 -12.83 -7.76
N CYS A 143 -13.84 -12.60 -6.51
CA CYS A 143 -14.15 -13.67 -5.55
C CYS A 143 -15.24 -14.60 -6.08
N PHE A 144 -16.36 -14.06 -6.60
CA PHE A 144 -17.43 -14.90 -7.15
C PHE A 144 -16.98 -15.71 -8.36
N GLN A 145 -16.14 -15.14 -9.22
CA GLN A 145 -15.58 -15.85 -10.37
C GLN A 145 -14.64 -16.98 -9.94
N THR A 146 -13.69 -16.70 -9.04
CA THR A 146 -12.79 -17.71 -8.48
C THR A 146 -13.57 -18.81 -7.78
N MET A 147 -14.61 -18.47 -7.00
CA MET A 147 -15.51 -19.46 -6.40
C MET A 147 -16.22 -20.31 -7.46
N ALA A 148 -16.72 -19.72 -8.56
CA ALA A 148 -17.38 -20.47 -9.62
C ALA A 148 -16.43 -21.40 -10.39
N GLU A 149 -15.17 -21.00 -10.56
CA GLU A 149 -14.13 -21.75 -11.28
C GLU A 149 -13.55 -22.89 -10.43
N GLU A 150 -13.33 -22.63 -9.14
CA GLU A 150 -12.61 -23.53 -8.21
C GLU A 150 -13.55 -24.38 -7.33
N LEU A 151 -14.75 -23.89 -6.97
CA LEU A 151 -15.73 -24.70 -6.25
C LEU A 151 -16.43 -25.66 -7.21
N ARG A 152 -15.73 -26.74 -7.54
CA ARG A 152 -16.34 -27.95 -8.08
C ARG A 152 -17.07 -28.67 -6.96
N PHE A 153 -18.30 -28.23 -6.65
CA PHE A 153 -19.21 -29.08 -5.89
C PHE A 153 -19.39 -30.37 -6.68
N ASN A 154 -18.92 -31.50 -6.13
CA ASN A 154 -19.15 -32.89 -6.56
C ASN A 154 -20.00 -33.00 -7.84
N ILE A 155 -19.34 -33.13 -9.00
CA ILE A 155 -19.94 -33.69 -10.21
C ILE A 155 -19.46 -35.12 -10.33
#